data_AF-A0A136WCN4-F1
#
_entry.id   AF-A0A136WCN4-F1
#
_cell.length_a   1.000
_cell.length_b   1.000
_cell.length_c   1.000
_cell.angle_alpha   90.00
_cell.angle_beta   90.00
_cell.angle_gamma   90.00
#
_symmetry.space_group_name_H-M   'P 1'
#
loop_
_entity.id
_entity.type
_entity.pdbx_description
1 polymer ?
#
loop_
_entity_poly.entity_id
_entity_poly.type
_entity_poly.pdbx_seq_one_letter_code
_entity_poly.pdbx_strand_id
1 'polypeptide(L)'
;MSVLNPLPIEGIQEMTKPLFSIPTHQFLFNAGAVDAKFYMDTLQLEESEYNLIKFPQRGICLYKCGNERYNLMVHAPIYKENLFGKAGGR
;
A
#
# COMPACT_ATOMS: atom_id res chain seq x y z
N MET A 1 0.70 22.21 -4.89
CA MET A 1 1.25 21.49 -6.05
C MET A 1 0.17 20.53 -6.56
N SER A 2 -0.82 20.92 -7.37
CA SER A 2 -0.79 21.35 -8.78
C SER A 2 -0.15 20.33 -9.72
N VAL A 3 -0.88 19.30 -10.14
CA VAL A 3 -0.78 18.69 -11.49
C VAL A 3 -1.95 17.73 -11.74
N LEU A 4 -3.16 18.24 -11.92
CA LEU A 4 -4.18 17.61 -12.76
C LEU A 4 -5.05 18.74 -13.33
N ASN A 5 -4.57 19.34 -14.42
CA ASN A 5 -5.35 20.25 -15.23
C ASN A 5 -6.53 19.44 -15.83
N PRO A 6 -7.79 19.89 -15.72
CA PRO A 6 -8.94 19.08 -16.10
C PRO A 6 -8.96 18.89 -17.61
N LEU A 7 -9.03 17.64 -18.07
CA LEU A 7 -9.23 17.28 -19.47
C LEU A 7 -10.51 17.98 -19.96
N PRO A 8 -10.45 18.92 -20.93
CA PRO A 8 -11.57 19.77 -21.31
C PRO A 8 -12.51 19.06 -22.30
N ILE A 9 -12.89 17.83 -21.99
CA ILE A 9 -13.81 17.02 -22.79
C ILE A 9 -15.02 16.73 -21.91
N GLU A 10 -16.17 17.29 -22.30
CA GLU A 10 -17.45 17.08 -21.62
C GLU A 10 -17.72 15.57 -21.52
N GLY A 11 -17.97 15.07 -20.31
CA GLY A 11 -18.24 13.65 -20.04
C GLY A 11 -17.07 12.84 -19.46
N ILE A 12 -15.80 13.28 -19.59
CA ILE A 12 -14.66 12.54 -19.00
C ILE A 12 -14.74 12.50 -17.47
N GLN A 13 -15.24 13.57 -16.85
CA GLN A 13 -15.46 13.60 -15.41
C GLN A 13 -16.43 12.50 -14.97
N GLU A 14 -17.47 12.22 -15.75
CA GLU A 14 -18.44 11.16 -15.44
C GLU A 14 -17.85 9.76 -15.60
N MET A 15 -17.00 9.58 -16.62
CA MET A 15 -16.32 8.30 -16.87
C MET A 15 -15.17 8.03 -15.88
N THR A 16 -14.55 9.07 -15.34
CA THR A 16 -13.45 8.96 -14.37
C THR A 16 -13.92 8.95 -12.91
N LYS A 17 -15.14 9.40 -12.61
CA LYS A 17 -15.80 9.23 -11.29
C LYS A 17 -15.61 7.83 -10.69
N PRO A 18 -15.90 6.70 -11.38
CA PRO A 18 -15.69 5.37 -10.81
C PRO A 18 -14.22 5.07 -10.51
N LEU A 19 -13.28 5.62 -11.28
CA LEU A 19 -11.84 5.42 -11.11
C LEU A 19 -11.31 6.11 -9.84
N PHE A 20 -11.87 7.28 -9.50
CA PHE A 20 -11.59 7.98 -8.24
C PHE A 20 -12.44 7.48 -7.06
N SER A 21 -13.55 6.78 -7.34
CA SER A 21 -14.44 6.22 -6.33
C SER A 21 -13.96 4.88 -5.76
N ILE A 22 -12.98 4.24 -6.39
CA ILE A 22 -12.42 2.97 -5.90
C ILE A 22 -11.42 3.29 -4.78
N PRO A 23 -11.61 2.74 -3.57
CA PRO A 23 -10.64 2.90 -2.50
C PRO A 23 -9.26 2.38 -2.95
N THR A 24 -8.22 3.17 -2.70
CA THR A 24 -6.86 2.78 -3.07
C THR A 24 -6.44 1.52 -2.31
N HIS A 25 -6.04 0.49 -3.06
CA HIS A 25 -5.53 -0.75 -2.51
C HIS A 25 -4.04 -0.55 -2.18
N GLN A 26 -3.70 -0.58 -0.90
CA GLN A 26 -2.35 -0.29 -0.42
C GLN A 26 -1.77 -1.54 0.26
N PHE A 27 -0.59 -1.97 -0.16
CA PHE A 27 0.19 -3.00 0.50
C PHE A 27 1.36 -2.34 1.22
N LEU A 28 1.30 -2.35 2.54
CA LEU A 28 2.28 -1.70 3.40
C LEU A 28 3.23 -2.74 3.96
N PHE A 29 4.50 -2.60 3.60
CA PHE A 29 5.61 -3.38 4.13
C PHE A 29 6.38 -2.53 5.14
N ASN A 30 7.48 -3.09 5.67
CA ASN A 30 8.33 -2.38 6.63
C ASN A 30 8.64 -0.94 6.20
N ALA A 31 8.33 0.01 7.09
CA ALA A 31 8.54 1.45 6.90
C ALA A 31 10.02 1.86 6.80
N GLY A 32 10.95 0.97 7.18
CA GLY A 32 12.38 1.24 7.11
C GLY A 32 12.81 2.31 8.12
N ALA A 33 13.75 3.18 7.74
CA ALA A 33 14.30 4.24 8.60
C ALA A 33 13.46 5.54 8.58
N VAL A 34 12.18 5.47 8.22
CA VAL A 34 11.27 6.62 8.21
C VAL A 34 10.75 6.88 9.62
N ASP A 35 10.56 8.15 9.97
CA ASP A 35 9.95 8.55 11.23
C ASP A 35 8.56 7.91 11.40
N ALA A 36 8.35 7.21 12.52
CA ALA A 36 7.13 6.46 12.79
C ALA A 36 5.89 7.36 12.79
N LYS A 37 5.98 8.55 13.38
CA LYS A 37 4.84 9.47 13.51
C LYS A 37 4.43 10.03 12.16
N PHE A 38 5.42 10.43 11.35
CA PHE A 38 5.18 10.87 9.98
C PHE A 38 4.59 9.76 9.10
N TYR A 39 5.10 8.53 9.22
CA TYR A 39 4.62 7.38 8.46
C TYR A 39 3.17 7.03 8.83
N MET A 40 2.84 7.00 10.11
CA MET A 40 1.48 6.73 10.61
C MET A 40 0.49 7.82 10.19
N ASP A 41 0.86 9.09 10.30
CA ASP A 41 0.00 10.22 9.92
C ASP A 41 -0.28 10.23 8.41
N THR A 42 0.75 10.05 7.59
CA THR A 42 0.65 10.05 6.12
C THR A 42 -0.25 8.93 5.61
N LEU A 43 -0.16 7.74 6.22
CA LEU A 43 -0.89 6.56 5.78
C LEU A 43 -2.20 6.34 6.55
N GLN A 44 -2.46 7.18 7.56
CA GLN A 44 -3.60 7.07 8.48
C GLN A 44 -3.66 5.68 9.13
N LEU A 45 -2.55 5.31 9.76
CA LEU A 45 -2.39 4.04 10.48
C LEU A 45 -2.53 4.25 11.99
N GLU A 46 -3.10 3.26 12.65
CA GLU A 46 -3.07 3.14 14.10
C GLU A 46 -1.72 2.60 14.58
N GLU A 47 -1.37 2.89 15.82
CA GLU A 47 -0.10 2.43 16.41
C GLU A 47 -0.01 0.90 16.42
N SER A 48 -1.12 0.20 16.65
CA SER A 48 -1.21 -1.26 16.59
C SER A 48 -0.89 -1.80 15.19
N GLU A 49 -1.33 -1.13 14.13
CA GLU A 49 -1.06 -1.49 12.75
C GLU A 49 0.42 -1.26 12.40
N TYR A 50 0.95 -0.11 12.80
CA TYR A 50 2.37 0.20 12.64
C TYR A 50 3.25 -0.82 13.37
N ASN A 51 2.87 -1.24 14.57
CA ASN A 51 3.59 -2.25 15.34
C ASN A 51 3.68 -3.62 14.64
N LEU A 52 2.73 -3.96 13.76
CA LEU A 52 2.78 -5.21 12.98
C LEU A 52 3.81 -5.14 11.84
N ILE A 53 4.00 -3.96 11.23
CA ILE A 53 4.87 -3.78 10.07
C ILE A 53 6.23 -3.15 10.39
N LYS A 54 6.42 -2.59 11.60
CA LYS A 54 7.69 -1.93 11.98
C LYS A 54 8.88 -2.87 12.01
N PHE A 55 8.64 -4.17 12.21
CA PHE A 55 9.68 -5.17 12.18
C PHE A 55 9.71 -5.82 10.80
N PRO A 56 10.90 -5.94 10.17
CA PRO A 56 11.02 -6.61 8.88
C PRO A 56 10.64 -8.09 9.04
N GLN A 57 9.46 -8.45 8.52
CA GLN A 57 8.99 -9.82 8.45
C GLN A 57 8.77 -10.21 6.98
N ARG A 58 9.47 -11.26 6.54
CA ARG A 58 9.44 -11.68 5.14
C ARG A 58 8.06 -12.20 4.77
N GLY A 59 7.48 -11.61 3.73
CA GLY A 59 6.17 -12.00 3.22
C GLY A 59 5.01 -11.52 4.08
N ILE A 60 5.22 -10.74 5.14
CA ILE A 60 4.13 -10.16 5.92
C ILE A 60 3.91 -8.72 5.45
N CYS A 61 2.65 -8.36 5.16
CA CYS A 61 2.26 -7.00 4.84
C CYS A 61 0.89 -6.65 5.39
N LEU A 62 0.69 -5.37 5.67
CA LEU A 62 -0.61 -4.83 5.99
C LEU A 62 -1.29 -4.39 4.70
N TYR A 63 -2.42 -5.00 4.39
CA TYR A 63 -3.29 -4.59 3.31
C TYR A 63 -4.35 -3.62 3.83
N LYS A 64 -4.43 -2.46 3.17
CA LYS A 64 -5.33 -1.35 3.48
C LYS A 64 -6.16 -1.01 2.25
N CYS A 65 -7.48 -1.06 2.40
CA CYS A 65 -8.43 -0.63 1.38
C CYS A 65 -9.60 0.09 2.05
N GLY A 66 -9.68 1.42 1.92
CA GLY A 66 -10.71 2.21 2.60
C GLY A 66 -10.67 2.04 4.12
N ASN A 67 -11.70 1.40 4.69
CA ASN A 67 -11.81 1.09 6.12
C ASN A 67 -11.35 -0.33 6.48
N GLU A 68 -11.05 -1.15 5.48
CA GLU A 68 -10.64 -2.54 5.67
C GLU A 68 -9.14 -2.62 5.94
N ARG A 69 -8.76 -3.50 6.88
CA ARG A 69 -7.38 -3.73 7.32
C ARG A 69 -7.15 -5.21 7.52
N TYR A 70 -6.13 -5.75 6.84
CA TYR A 70 -5.80 -7.16 6.89
C TYR A 70 -4.29 -7.37 7.01
N ASN A 71 -3.88 -8.17 7.97
CA ASN A 71 -2.51 -8.68 8.05
C ASN A 71 -2.39 -9.90 7.13
N LEU A 72 -1.65 -9.77 6.03
CA LEU A 72 -1.54 -10.79 5.00
C LEU A 72 -0.14 -11.41 4.97
N MET A 73 -0.11 -12.72 4.74
CA MET A 73 1.13 -13.44 4.42
C MET A 73 1.17 -13.74 2.92
N VAL A 74 2.05 -13.05 2.21
CA VAL A 74 2.28 -13.14 0.77
C VAL A 74 3.35 -14.20 0.51
N HIS A 75 2.94 -15.29 -0.12
CA HIS A 75 3.82 -16.35 -0.59
C HIS A 75 3.95 -16.30 -2.12
N ALA A 76 5.18 -16.33 -2.61
CA ALA A 76 5.41 -16.55 -4.03
C ALA A 76 5.13 -18.02 -4.36
N PRO A 77 4.42 -18.33 -5.46
CA PRO A 77 4.26 -19.70 -5.90
C PRO A 77 5.61 -20.29 -6.35
N ILE A 78 5.77 -21.62 -6.18
CA ILE A 78 7.05 -22.37 -6.30
C ILE A 78 7.86 -21.99 -7.55
N TYR A 79 7.20 -21.84 -8.70
CA TYR A 79 7.86 -21.53 -9.97
C TYR A 79 8.37 -20.08 -10.07
N LYS A 80 7.84 -19.15 -9.25
CA LYS A 80 8.31 -17.76 -9.16
C LYS A 80 9.36 -17.57 -8.05
N GLU A 81 9.48 -18.49 -7.08
CA GLU A 81 10.46 -18.38 -6.00
C GLU A 81 11.91 -18.30 -6.51
N ASN A 82 12.21 -19.06 -7.57
CA ASN A 82 13.51 -19.04 -8.23
C ASN A 82 13.88 -17.66 -8.82
N LEU A 83 12.90 -16.81 -9.13
CA LEU A 83 13.09 -15.48 -9.69
C LEU A 83 13.40 -14.43 -8.61
N PHE A 84 12.80 -14.57 -7.43
CA PHE A 84 12.96 -13.60 -6.34
C PHE A 84 14.25 -13.81 -5.52
N GLY A 85 14.92 -14.95 -5.72
CA GLY A 85 16.13 -15.30 -4.99
C GLY A 85 15.92 -15.41 -3.47
N LYS A 86 16.98 -15.73 -2.73
CA LYS A 86 16.92 -15.82 -1.26
C LYS A 86 17.04 -14.47 -0.55
N ALA A 87 17.35 -13.39 -1.28
CA ALA A 87 17.76 -12.09 -0.75
C ALA A 87 16.62 -11.08 -0.45
N GLY A 88 15.35 -11.43 -0.69
CA GLY A 88 14.23 -10.51 -0.46
C GLY A 88 13.95 -10.23 1.02
N GLY A 89 14.01 -8.94 1.41
CA GLY A 89 13.48 -8.41 2.68
C GLY A 89 14.49 -8.23 3.82
N ARG A 90 15.71 -7.77 3.55
CA ARG A 90 16.54 -7.13 4.59
C ARG A 90 16.20 -5.66 4.70
#